data_AF-A0A0M9CGT3-F1
#
_entry.id   AF-A0A0M9CGT3-F1
#
_cell.length_a   1.000
_cell.length_b   1.000
_cell.length_c   1.000
_cell.angle_alpha   90.00
_cell.angle_beta   90.00
_cell.angle_gamma   90.00
#
_symmetry.space_group_name_H-M   'P 1'
#
loop_
_entity.id
_entity.type
_entity.pdbx_description
1 polymer ?
#
loop_
_entity_poly.entity_id
_entity_poly.type
_entity_poly.pdbx_seq_one_letter_code
_entity_poly.pdbx_strand_id
1 'polypeptide(L)'
;MSKIISGFSKLTKEEKIDWLTENYFPNQSESIATIKQYWNANTNLQELHDDFIENTISNFYMPFGVAPNFLINDRTYVIPMVVEESSVVAAASKVAKFWSTRGGFKTKVLGTTKIGQVHFMYAGKKEELHNYFNKNKTELYAATASITKNMEKRGGGILDIALVDKTDKLANYYQLHVTFETKDSMGANFINSCLEAIAKQFENEDIEIVMSILSNYVPECLVRAEVSCKIEDLGGDDPQKFAEKFKQAVEIAEIEPYRAVTHNKGIMNGVDAVVLATGNDFRAVEAGAHAYASRSGSYSSLSHCSIDDGIFKFWIELPLALGTVGGLTALHPMAKLSLEMLQKPSARVLMQIMAAAGLAQNYAALRALTTKGIQHGHMKMHLQNILNQFDATDKEKQIVEKYFEERTVSHSAVVEKIKALRKPKVNWVNFLNFNEVRTTLSKLNKDSKPVFGQMNAQQMIEHLSAITQIANGNWNIDVFVTDEKSARRKPFLDSENELQMGFRASYLSDGPAELKFNSIKEAIDDLDYQVQQFVMVFKKEEDRTVVHPFFGELNFEYWKKFQVKHFTHHFKQFDLL
;
A
#
# COMPACT_ATOMS: atom_id res chain seq x y z
N MET A 1 -26.60 21.58 14.26
CA MET A 1 -27.26 22.00 13.01
C MET A 1 -27.40 20.81 12.09
N SER A 2 -28.37 20.82 11.18
CA SER A 2 -28.48 19.78 10.15
C SER A 2 -27.24 19.81 9.27
N LYS A 3 -26.60 18.66 9.05
CA LYS A 3 -25.46 18.50 8.13
C LYS A 3 -25.90 18.33 6.66
N ILE A 4 -27.19 18.49 6.38
CA ILE A 4 -27.77 18.41 5.04
C ILE A 4 -27.68 19.79 4.39
N ILE A 5 -26.98 19.88 3.25
CA ILE A 5 -26.78 21.12 2.50
C ILE A 5 -27.49 21.08 1.15
N SER A 6 -28.15 22.18 0.81
CA SER A 6 -28.73 22.43 -0.51
C SER A 6 -27.88 23.46 -1.26
N GLY A 7 -27.65 23.22 -2.56
CA GLY A 7 -26.91 24.17 -3.41
C GLY A 7 -25.39 24.12 -3.27
N PHE A 8 -24.82 23.05 -2.70
CA PHE A 8 -23.36 22.88 -2.55
C PHE A 8 -22.57 23.10 -3.85
N SER A 9 -23.12 22.69 -4.99
CA SER A 9 -22.46 22.88 -6.30
C SER A 9 -22.26 24.34 -6.69
N LYS A 10 -23.09 25.25 -6.16
CA LYS A 10 -23.01 26.70 -6.41
C LYS A 10 -21.95 27.40 -5.56
N LEU A 11 -21.45 26.74 -4.52
CA LEU A 11 -20.38 27.28 -3.69
C LEU A 11 -19.07 27.33 -4.46
N THR A 12 -18.27 28.35 -4.15
CA THR A 12 -16.87 28.42 -4.55
C THR A 12 -16.07 27.28 -3.91
N LYS A 13 -14.87 27.02 -4.44
CA LYS A 13 -13.98 25.96 -3.92
C LYS A 13 -13.62 26.15 -2.45
N GLU A 14 -13.34 27.38 -2.04
CA GLU A 14 -13.05 27.73 -0.64
C GLU A 14 -14.29 27.53 0.23
N GLU A 15 -15.47 28.03 -0.17
CA GLU A 15 -16.72 27.82 0.60
C GLU A 15 -17.08 26.34 0.75
N LYS A 16 -16.78 25.50 -0.27
CA LYS A 16 -16.93 24.04 -0.17
C LYS A 16 -16.03 23.44 0.91
N ILE A 17 -14.79 23.92 1.01
CA ILE A 17 -13.81 23.47 2.02
C ILE A 17 -14.20 23.96 3.41
N ASP A 18 -14.61 25.22 3.53
CA ASP A 18 -15.06 25.80 4.81
C ASP A 18 -16.26 25.03 5.33
N TRP A 19 -17.29 24.83 4.51
CA TRP A 19 -18.46 24.04 4.90
C TRP A 19 -18.07 22.61 5.32
N LEU A 20 -17.19 21.96 4.56
CA LEU A 20 -16.74 20.61 4.86
C LEU A 20 -15.99 20.54 6.20
N THR A 21 -15.05 21.46 6.42
CA THR A 21 -14.18 21.47 7.60
C THR A 21 -14.93 21.85 8.87
N GLU A 22 -15.84 22.82 8.80
CA GLU A 22 -16.71 23.21 9.91
C GLU A 22 -17.63 22.07 10.39
N ASN A 23 -18.11 21.23 9.48
CA ASN A 23 -19.15 20.24 9.79
C ASN A 23 -18.61 18.84 10.08
N TYR A 24 -17.41 18.48 9.58
CA TYR A 24 -16.92 17.09 9.62
C TYR A 24 -15.54 16.91 10.24
N PHE A 25 -14.76 17.99 10.44
CA PHE A 25 -13.38 17.88 10.92
C PHE A 25 -13.21 18.51 12.31
N PRO A 26 -12.67 17.79 13.29
CA PRO A 26 -12.42 18.35 14.63
C PRO A 26 -11.29 19.38 14.62
N ASN A 27 -10.29 19.21 13.75
CA ASN A 27 -9.19 20.15 13.55
C ASN A 27 -9.26 20.77 12.14
N GLN A 28 -9.91 21.93 12.05
CA GLN A 28 -10.15 22.60 10.78
C GLN A 28 -8.84 23.03 10.10
N SER A 29 -7.93 23.67 10.84
CA SER A 29 -6.68 24.21 10.31
C SER A 29 -5.78 23.15 9.65
N GLU A 30 -5.63 22.00 10.30
CA GLU A 30 -4.85 20.87 9.77
C GLU A 30 -5.50 20.25 8.52
N SER A 31 -6.83 20.15 8.53
CA SER A 31 -7.60 19.60 7.41
C SER A 31 -7.52 20.50 6.18
N ILE A 32 -7.67 21.82 6.37
CA ILE A 32 -7.51 22.82 5.30
C ILE A 32 -6.08 22.76 4.74
N ALA A 33 -5.07 22.71 5.61
CA ALA A 33 -3.66 22.63 5.19
C ALA A 33 -3.41 21.38 4.33
N THR A 34 -3.93 20.23 4.76
CA THR A 34 -3.81 18.96 4.02
C THR A 34 -4.52 19.03 2.66
N ILE A 35 -5.74 19.57 2.59
CA ILE A 35 -6.48 19.73 1.33
C ILE A 35 -5.69 20.62 0.36
N LYS A 36 -5.18 21.78 0.83
CA LYS A 36 -4.45 22.73 -0.03
C LYS A 36 -3.06 22.24 -0.42
N GLN A 37 -2.44 21.33 0.35
CA GLN A 37 -1.14 20.74 0.03
C GLN A 37 -1.12 20.04 -1.34
N TYR A 38 -2.24 19.48 -1.77
CA TYR A 38 -2.36 18.77 -3.05
C TYR A 38 -2.85 19.66 -4.19
N TRP A 39 -2.92 20.98 -4.00
CA TRP A 39 -3.20 21.90 -5.09
C TRP A 39 -1.95 22.12 -5.93
N ASN A 40 -2.13 22.23 -7.25
CA ASN A 40 -1.06 22.62 -8.13
C ASN A 40 -0.71 24.09 -7.88
N ALA A 41 0.59 24.41 -7.77
CA ALA A 41 1.06 25.79 -7.66
C ALA A 41 0.72 26.62 -8.91
N ASN A 42 0.61 25.98 -10.08
CA ASN A 42 0.15 26.61 -11.31
C ASN A 42 -1.39 26.66 -11.32
N THR A 43 -1.96 27.87 -11.26
CA THR A 43 -3.41 28.10 -11.18
C THR A 43 -4.15 27.59 -12.41
N ASN A 44 -3.65 27.85 -13.62
CA ASN A 44 -4.28 27.38 -14.85
C ASN A 44 -4.31 25.86 -14.94
N LEU A 45 -3.26 25.19 -14.43
CA LEU A 45 -3.24 23.73 -14.33
C LEU A 45 -4.24 23.22 -13.28
N GLN A 46 -4.37 23.91 -12.15
CA GLN A 46 -5.36 23.55 -11.15
C GLN A 46 -6.78 23.73 -11.65
N GLU A 47 -7.08 24.83 -12.35
CA GLU A 47 -8.38 25.10 -12.98
C GLU A 47 -8.73 24.01 -13.99
N LEU A 48 -7.78 23.61 -14.84
CA LEU A 48 -7.96 22.48 -15.76
C LEU A 48 -8.35 21.19 -15.03
N HIS A 49 -7.70 20.89 -13.90
CA HIS A 49 -8.03 19.72 -13.08
C HIS A 49 -9.38 19.85 -12.40
N ASP A 50 -9.74 21.06 -11.97
CA ASP A 50 -11.02 21.35 -11.35
C ASP A 50 -12.19 21.19 -12.34
N ASP A 51 -11.96 21.39 -13.64
CA ASP A 51 -12.94 21.22 -14.72
C ASP A 51 -13.16 19.74 -15.12
N PHE A 52 -12.38 18.80 -14.60
CA PHE A 52 -12.52 17.38 -14.98
C PHE A 52 -13.76 16.71 -14.37
N ILE A 53 -14.17 17.14 -13.17
CA ILE A 53 -15.36 16.64 -12.46
C ILE A 53 -15.97 17.77 -11.62
N GLU A 54 -17.19 17.58 -11.12
CA GLU A 54 -17.84 18.56 -10.27
C GLU A 54 -17.34 18.51 -8.81
N ASN A 55 -17.56 19.60 -8.06
CA ASN A 55 -17.32 19.66 -6.61
C ASN A 55 -15.88 19.33 -6.18
N THR A 56 -14.90 19.60 -7.03
CA THR A 56 -13.48 19.44 -6.72
C THR A 56 -13.07 20.35 -5.57
N ILE A 57 -12.39 19.76 -4.57
CA ILE A 57 -11.77 20.50 -3.46
C ILE A 57 -10.26 20.34 -3.42
N SER A 58 -9.72 19.29 -4.03
CA SER A 58 -8.29 19.03 -4.15
C SER A 58 -8.01 17.93 -5.18
N ASN A 59 -6.73 17.69 -5.46
CA ASN A 59 -6.29 16.56 -6.27
C ASN A 59 -5.96 15.36 -5.38
N PHE A 60 -6.08 14.16 -5.95
CA PHE A 60 -5.58 12.93 -5.33
C PHE A 60 -4.52 12.32 -6.25
N TYR A 61 -3.28 12.22 -5.76
CA TYR A 61 -2.18 11.68 -6.55
C TYR A 61 -2.07 10.16 -6.39
N MET A 62 -1.97 9.47 -7.51
CA MET A 62 -1.52 8.07 -7.56
C MET A 62 -0.13 8.01 -8.18
N PRO A 63 0.77 7.12 -7.71
CA PRO A 63 2.11 6.99 -8.25
C PRO A 63 2.12 6.72 -9.75
N PHE A 64 2.93 7.48 -10.49
CA PHE A 64 3.17 7.28 -11.92
C PHE A 64 4.52 6.57 -12.11
N GLY A 65 4.49 5.31 -12.53
CA GLY A 65 5.65 4.49 -12.84
C GLY A 65 5.79 4.19 -14.33
N VAL A 66 6.92 3.58 -14.70
CA VAL A 66 7.20 3.13 -16.06
C VAL A 66 7.74 1.71 -16.06
N ALA A 67 7.27 0.89 -17.01
CA ALA A 67 7.71 -0.47 -17.22
C ALA A 67 8.41 -0.61 -18.59
N PRO A 68 9.76 -0.64 -18.63
CA PRO A 68 10.51 -0.73 -19.87
C PRO A 68 10.58 -2.17 -20.43
N ASN A 69 11.16 -2.30 -21.63
CA ASN A 69 11.52 -3.55 -22.30
C ASN A 69 10.35 -4.36 -22.89
N PHE A 70 9.19 -3.75 -23.11
CA PHE A 70 8.10 -4.43 -23.80
C PHE A 70 8.40 -4.51 -25.29
N LEU A 71 8.77 -5.70 -25.78
CA LEU A 71 8.87 -5.99 -27.21
C LEU A 71 7.50 -6.51 -27.70
N ILE A 72 6.72 -5.69 -28.40
CA ILE A 72 5.37 -6.02 -28.87
C ILE A 72 5.34 -5.90 -30.39
N ASN A 73 5.04 -7.00 -31.10
CA ASN A 73 5.07 -7.06 -32.57
C ASN A 73 6.35 -6.43 -33.15
N ASP A 74 7.50 -6.81 -32.58
CA ASP A 74 8.84 -6.39 -33.00
C ASP A 74 9.14 -4.89 -32.80
N ARG A 75 8.30 -4.18 -32.05
CA ARG A 75 8.52 -2.79 -31.62
C ARG A 75 8.70 -2.72 -30.12
N THR A 76 9.69 -1.93 -29.68
CA THR A 76 9.99 -1.75 -28.26
C THR A 76 9.19 -0.58 -27.68
N TYR A 77 8.63 -0.80 -26.50
CA TYR A 77 7.84 0.17 -25.74
C TYR A 77 8.34 0.30 -24.30
N VAL A 78 8.17 1.51 -23.76
CA VAL A 78 8.15 1.77 -22.32
C VAL A 78 6.69 2.05 -21.96
N ILE A 79 6.11 1.22 -21.10
CA ILE A 79 4.70 1.31 -20.75
C ILE A 79 4.53 2.20 -19.51
N PRO A 80 3.82 3.33 -19.58
CA PRO A 80 3.48 4.12 -18.41
C PRO A 80 2.37 3.43 -17.59
N MET A 81 2.49 3.47 -16.27
CA MET A 81 1.60 2.76 -15.34
C MET A 81 1.27 3.64 -14.14
N VAL A 82 0.00 3.94 -13.89
CA VAL A 82 -0.49 4.64 -12.69
C VAL A 82 -1.18 3.64 -11.77
N VAL A 83 -0.57 3.35 -10.62
CA VAL A 83 -1.07 2.31 -9.69
C VAL A 83 -0.51 2.53 -8.28
N GLU A 84 -1.32 2.27 -7.27
CA GLU A 84 -0.97 2.35 -5.85
C GLU A 84 -0.35 1.05 -5.32
N GLU A 85 -0.68 -0.08 -5.94
CA GLU A 85 -0.22 -1.40 -5.51
C GLU A 85 1.27 -1.61 -5.75
N SER A 86 1.96 -2.01 -4.68
CA SER A 86 3.39 -2.33 -4.72
C SER A 86 3.70 -3.47 -5.69
N SER A 87 4.94 -3.51 -6.20
CA SER A 87 5.45 -4.56 -7.09
C SER A 87 4.80 -4.70 -8.47
N VAL A 88 3.64 -4.09 -8.76
CA VAL A 88 2.97 -4.22 -10.06
C VAL A 88 3.88 -3.77 -11.22
N VAL A 89 4.41 -2.55 -11.14
CA VAL A 89 5.30 -1.99 -12.18
C VAL A 89 6.60 -2.79 -12.31
N ALA A 90 7.17 -3.23 -11.17
CA ALA A 90 8.40 -4.01 -11.16
C ALA A 90 8.22 -5.42 -11.77
N ALA A 91 7.08 -6.06 -11.49
CA ALA A 91 6.70 -7.35 -12.05
C ALA A 91 6.51 -7.26 -13.57
N ALA A 92 5.76 -6.26 -14.04
CA ALA A 92 5.57 -5.99 -15.46
C ALA A 92 6.93 -5.78 -16.18
N SER A 93 7.79 -4.95 -15.61
CA SER A 93 9.15 -4.68 -16.15
C SER A 93 10.02 -5.93 -16.24
N LYS A 94 9.99 -6.77 -15.20
CA LYS A 94 10.77 -8.01 -15.14
C LYS A 94 10.29 -9.01 -16.18
N VAL A 95 8.98 -9.15 -16.35
CA VAL A 95 8.38 -10.06 -17.33
C VAL A 95 8.58 -9.56 -18.76
N ALA A 96 8.47 -8.25 -19.00
CA ALA A 96 8.76 -7.66 -20.29
C ALA A 96 10.21 -7.95 -20.74
N LYS A 97 11.18 -7.72 -19.83
CA LYS A 97 12.58 -8.07 -20.07
C LYS A 97 12.81 -9.57 -20.27
N PHE A 98 12.05 -10.42 -19.57
CA PHE A 98 12.15 -11.87 -19.72
C PHE A 98 11.68 -12.33 -21.12
N TRP A 99 10.57 -11.79 -21.60
CA TRP A 99 10.03 -12.14 -22.91
C TRP A 99 10.73 -11.45 -24.08
N SER A 100 11.39 -10.31 -23.87
CA SER A 100 12.06 -9.58 -24.95
C SER A 100 13.16 -10.39 -25.63
N THR A 101 13.82 -11.30 -24.91
CA THR A 101 14.83 -12.23 -25.45
C THR A 101 14.24 -13.57 -25.93
N ARG A 102 12.91 -13.71 -25.91
CA ARG A 102 12.15 -14.95 -26.21
C ARG A 102 11.03 -14.68 -27.24
N GLY A 103 11.28 -13.77 -28.17
CA GLY A 103 10.34 -13.41 -29.24
C GLY A 103 9.34 -12.31 -28.90
N GLY A 104 9.33 -11.83 -27.65
CA GLY A 104 8.42 -10.77 -27.20
C GLY A 104 6.95 -11.19 -27.19
N PHE A 105 6.08 -10.19 -27.12
CA PHE A 105 4.63 -10.34 -27.18
C PHE A 105 4.17 -10.25 -28.64
N LYS A 106 3.35 -11.20 -29.07
CA LYS A 106 2.64 -11.14 -30.35
C LYS A 106 1.19 -10.79 -30.08
N THR A 107 0.67 -9.78 -30.77
CA THR A 107 -0.66 -9.24 -30.48
C THR A 107 -1.45 -8.96 -31.75
N LYS A 108 -2.77 -9.16 -31.69
CA LYS A 108 -3.68 -8.96 -32.83
C LYS A 108 -5.03 -8.45 -32.34
N VAL A 109 -5.51 -7.37 -32.96
CA VAL A 109 -6.90 -6.91 -32.77
C VAL A 109 -7.81 -7.83 -33.60
N LEU A 110 -8.76 -8.48 -32.93
CA LEU A 110 -9.73 -9.39 -33.53
C LEU A 110 -10.99 -8.64 -33.98
N GLY A 111 -11.38 -7.59 -33.26
CA GLY A 111 -12.50 -6.72 -33.63
C GLY A 111 -12.46 -5.38 -32.90
N THR A 112 -13.20 -4.40 -33.42
CA THR A 112 -13.31 -3.04 -32.85
C THR A 112 -14.75 -2.57 -32.70
N THR A 113 -15.71 -3.46 -32.89
CA THR A 113 -17.13 -3.12 -32.92
C THR A 113 -17.60 -2.76 -31.52
N LYS A 114 -18.18 -1.57 -31.40
CA LYS A 114 -18.88 -1.11 -30.19
C LYS A 114 -20.37 -1.17 -30.42
N ILE A 115 -21.14 -1.19 -29.34
CA ILE A 115 -22.59 -1.34 -29.44
C ILE A 115 -23.32 -0.38 -28.49
N GLY A 116 -24.58 -0.13 -28.81
CA GLY A 116 -25.50 0.58 -27.95
C GLY A 116 -26.93 0.22 -28.29
N GLN A 117 -27.86 0.58 -27.41
CA GLN A 117 -29.24 0.13 -27.51
C GLN A 117 -30.22 1.27 -27.27
N VAL A 118 -31.29 1.28 -28.05
CA VAL A 118 -32.55 1.95 -27.69
C VAL A 118 -33.48 0.89 -27.14
N HIS A 119 -33.87 1.03 -25.88
CA HIS A 119 -34.77 0.13 -25.17
C HIS A 119 -36.17 0.71 -25.18
N PHE A 120 -37.17 -0.07 -25.59
CA PHE A 120 -38.54 0.42 -25.70
C PHE A 120 -39.58 -0.67 -25.45
N MET A 121 -40.79 -0.25 -25.10
CA MET A 121 -41.95 -1.10 -24.89
C MET A 121 -42.93 -0.94 -26.05
N TYR A 122 -43.48 -2.05 -26.53
CA TYR A 122 -44.49 -2.09 -27.59
C TYR A 122 -45.46 -3.25 -27.36
N ALA A 123 -46.74 -2.93 -27.17
CA ALA A 123 -47.79 -3.91 -26.85
C ALA A 123 -48.56 -4.44 -28.08
N GLY A 124 -48.28 -3.92 -29.27
CA GLY A 124 -48.95 -4.33 -30.52
C GLY A 124 -48.39 -5.63 -31.11
N LYS A 125 -48.75 -5.92 -32.36
CA LYS A 125 -48.33 -7.16 -33.04
C LYS A 125 -46.88 -7.07 -33.52
N LYS A 126 -46.11 -8.13 -33.30
CA LYS A 126 -44.70 -8.23 -33.73
C LYS A 126 -44.49 -7.90 -35.21
N GLU A 127 -45.36 -8.40 -36.08
CA GLU A 127 -45.26 -8.15 -37.53
C GLU A 127 -45.44 -6.66 -37.88
N GLU A 128 -46.32 -5.95 -37.18
CA GLU A 128 -46.55 -4.52 -37.38
C GLU A 128 -45.29 -3.73 -36.98
N LEU A 129 -44.65 -4.08 -35.87
CA LEU A 129 -43.38 -3.48 -35.45
C LEU A 129 -42.24 -3.78 -36.43
N HIS A 130 -42.13 -5.02 -36.92
CA HIS A 130 -41.12 -5.37 -37.93
C HIS A 130 -41.30 -4.57 -39.23
N ASN A 131 -42.55 -4.43 -39.70
CA ASN A 131 -42.86 -3.63 -40.87
C ASN A 131 -42.56 -2.14 -40.64
N TYR A 132 -42.92 -1.61 -39.47
CA TYR A 132 -42.60 -0.25 -39.07
C TYR A 132 -41.08 -0.01 -39.02
N PHE A 133 -40.32 -0.91 -38.41
CA PHE A 133 -38.87 -0.85 -38.39
C PHE A 133 -38.25 -0.87 -39.78
N ASN A 134 -38.64 -1.82 -40.64
CA ASN A 134 -38.10 -1.94 -41.99
C ASN A 134 -38.41 -0.71 -42.84
N LYS A 135 -39.61 -0.14 -42.70
CA LYS A 135 -40.02 1.09 -43.40
C LYS A 135 -39.18 2.30 -42.95
N ASN A 136 -38.94 2.43 -41.65
CA ASN A 136 -38.24 3.60 -41.08
C ASN A 136 -36.72 3.44 -41.03
N LYS A 137 -36.15 2.25 -41.31
CA LYS A 137 -34.70 2.00 -41.16
C LYS A 137 -33.83 3.05 -41.85
N THR A 138 -34.19 3.47 -43.07
CA THR A 138 -33.48 4.54 -43.80
C THR A 138 -33.55 5.90 -43.09
N GLU A 139 -34.71 6.23 -42.52
CA GLU A 139 -34.90 7.48 -41.77
C GLU A 139 -34.10 7.48 -40.46
N LEU A 140 -33.93 6.32 -39.82
CA LEU A 140 -33.07 6.19 -38.63
C LEU A 140 -31.61 6.57 -38.95
N TYR A 141 -31.08 6.11 -40.08
CA TYR A 141 -29.74 6.54 -40.54
C TYR A 141 -29.72 8.04 -40.85
N ALA A 142 -30.74 8.55 -41.56
CA ALA A 142 -30.83 9.96 -41.92
C ALA A 142 -30.87 10.88 -40.68
N ALA A 143 -31.55 10.48 -39.61
CA ALA A 143 -31.62 11.22 -38.35
C ALA A 143 -30.24 11.42 -37.69
N THR A 144 -29.30 10.49 -37.93
CA THR A 144 -27.95 10.55 -37.35
C THR A 144 -26.92 11.22 -38.26
N ALA A 145 -27.25 11.52 -39.52
CA ALA A 145 -26.28 11.93 -40.55
C ALA A 145 -25.45 13.16 -40.17
N SER A 146 -26.03 14.13 -39.45
CA SER A 146 -25.31 15.32 -38.97
C SER A 146 -24.26 14.98 -37.90
N ILE A 147 -24.56 14.00 -37.04
CA ILE A 147 -23.72 13.51 -35.95
C ILE A 147 -22.61 12.60 -36.51
N THR A 148 -22.95 11.70 -37.45
CA THR A 148 -22.02 10.71 -38.02
C THR A 148 -21.06 11.28 -39.05
N LYS A 149 -21.38 12.41 -39.70
CA LYS A 149 -20.60 13.03 -40.78
C LYS A 149 -19.09 13.02 -40.60
N ASN A 150 -18.58 13.42 -39.43
CA ASN A 150 -17.14 13.47 -39.17
C ASN A 150 -16.54 12.10 -38.86
N MET A 151 -17.31 11.19 -38.26
CA MET A 151 -16.88 9.83 -37.98
C MET A 151 -16.81 9.00 -39.26
N GLU A 152 -17.81 9.13 -40.14
CA GLU A 152 -17.86 8.50 -41.47
C GLU A 152 -16.71 8.95 -42.36
N LYS A 153 -16.37 10.25 -42.34
CA LYS A 153 -15.18 10.76 -43.04
C LYS A 153 -13.87 10.09 -42.60
N ARG A 154 -13.81 9.60 -41.37
CA ARG A 154 -12.66 8.85 -40.82
C ARG A 154 -12.80 7.34 -41.06
N GLY A 155 -13.86 6.90 -41.73
CA GLY A 155 -14.18 5.51 -42.04
C GLY A 155 -14.89 4.75 -40.91
N GLY A 156 -15.43 5.45 -39.92
CA GLY A 156 -16.27 4.88 -38.85
C GLY A 156 -17.75 5.17 -39.07
N GLY A 157 -18.54 5.19 -38.00
CA GLY A 157 -19.98 5.48 -38.03
C GLY A 157 -20.82 4.32 -37.52
N ILE A 158 -22.09 4.31 -37.90
CA ILE A 158 -23.03 3.21 -37.62
C ILE A 158 -22.77 2.10 -38.64
N LEU A 159 -22.59 0.87 -38.16
CA LEU A 159 -22.39 -0.31 -38.99
C LEU A 159 -23.73 -0.99 -39.31
N ASP A 160 -24.58 -1.19 -38.31
CA ASP A 160 -25.91 -1.76 -38.47
C ASP A 160 -26.87 -1.31 -37.36
N ILE A 161 -28.16 -1.33 -37.66
CA ILE A 161 -29.28 -1.19 -36.73
C ILE A 161 -30.15 -2.43 -36.89
N ALA A 162 -30.34 -3.19 -35.81
CA ALA A 162 -31.15 -4.40 -35.79
C ALA A 162 -32.25 -4.31 -34.73
N LEU A 163 -33.47 -4.72 -35.09
CA LEU A 163 -34.57 -4.89 -34.14
C LEU A 163 -34.43 -6.24 -33.43
N VAL A 164 -34.42 -6.23 -32.10
CA VAL A 164 -34.28 -7.42 -31.26
C VAL A 164 -35.52 -7.56 -30.37
N ASP A 165 -36.16 -8.73 -30.45
CA ASP A 165 -37.28 -9.12 -29.61
C ASP A 165 -36.79 -9.72 -28.28
N LYS A 166 -37.30 -9.19 -27.17
CA LYS A 166 -37.01 -9.65 -25.80
C LYS A 166 -38.29 -9.99 -25.02
N THR A 167 -39.41 -10.16 -25.73
CA THR A 167 -40.73 -10.41 -25.13
C THR A 167 -40.81 -11.73 -24.36
N ASP A 168 -39.90 -12.68 -24.64
CA ASP A 168 -39.77 -13.93 -23.88
C ASP A 168 -39.18 -13.72 -22.47
N LYS A 169 -38.47 -12.59 -22.25
CA LYS A 169 -37.83 -12.24 -20.97
C LYS A 169 -38.59 -11.17 -20.19
N LEU A 170 -39.19 -10.22 -20.91
CA LEU A 170 -39.97 -9.14 -20.32
C LEU A 170 -41.11 -8.78 -21.28
N ALA A 171 -42.35 -8.81 -20.80
CA ALA A 171 -43.51 -8.52 -21.64
C ALA A 171 -43.35 -7.19 -22.38
N ASN A 172 -43.70 -7.18 -23.67
CA ASN A 172 -43.66 -6.01 -24.56
C ASN A 172 -42.28 -5.39 -24.80
N TYR A 173 -41.19 -6.02 -24.38
CA TYR A 173 -39.86 -5.42 -24.45
C TYR A 173 -39.12 -5.73 -25.77
N TYR A 174 -38.60 -4.67 -26.40
CA TYR A 174 -37.79 -4.73 -27.61
C TYR A 174 -36.57 -3.82 -27.50
N GLN A 175 -35.61 -4.03 -28.40
CA GLN A 175 -34.40 -3.20 -28.50
C GLN A 175 -34.12 -2.86 -29.96
N LEU A 176 -33.72 -1.62 -30.25
CA LEU A 176 -32.89 -1.35 -31.42
C LEU A 176 -31.43 -1.53 -31.00
N HIS A 177 -30.81 -2.60 -31.47
CA HIS A 177 -29.40 -2.90 -31.27
C HIS A 177 -28.59 -2.22 -32.38
N VAL A 178 -27.75 -1.25 -32.00
CA VAL A 178 -26.95 -0.47 -32.95
C VAL A 178 -25.47 -0.81 -32.76
N THR A 179 -24.79 -1.09 -33.86
CA THR A 179 -23.36 -1.40 -33.88
C THR A 179 -22.58 -0.25 -34.50
N PHE A 180 -21.37 0.02 -34.00
CA PHE A 180 -20.58 1.21 -34.33
C PHE A 180 -19.10 0.90 -34.54
N GLU A 181 -18.45 1.66 -35.42
CA GLU A 181 -17.00 1.80 -35.52
C GLU A 181 -16.62 3.25 -35.16
N THR A 182 -15.78 3.42 -34.14
CA THR A 182 -15.46 4.74 -33.56
C THR A 182 -13.99 5.13 -33.72
N LYS A 183 -13.22 4.34 -34.48
CA LYS A 183 -11.79 4.56 -34.79
C LYS A 183 -10.97 4.77 -33.52
N ASP A 184 -10.34 5.93 -33.40
CA ASP A 184 -9.45 6.26 -32.29
C ASP A 184 -10.16 6.85 -31.07
N SER A 185 -11.48 7.01 -31.11
CA SER A 185 -12.27 7.45 -29.96
C SER A 185 -12.88 6.25 -29.24
N MET A 186 -12.99 6.33 -27.91
CA MET A 186 -13.83 5.42 -27.13
C MET A 186 -15.29 5.50 -27.61
N GLY A 187 -15.76 6.70 -27.97
CA GLY A 187 -17.02 6.89 -28.68
C GLY A 187 -18.28 6.95 -27.82
N ALA A 188 -18.19 6.98 -26.49
CA ALA A 188 -19.36 7.00 -25.61
C ALA A 188 -20.36 8.13 -25.95
N ASN A 189 -19.90 9.39 -25.97
CA ASN A 189 -20.76 10.54 -26.31
C ASN A 189 -21.32 10.45 -27.73
N PHE A 190 -20.50 10.00 -28.69
CA PHE A 190 -20.92 9.83 -30.07
C PHE A 190 -22.04 8.79 -30.22
N ILE A 191 -21.88 7.63 -29.57
CA ILE A 191 -22.86 6.55 -29.55
C ILE A 191 -24.16 7.05 -28.89
N ASN A 192 -24.07 7.65 -27.71
CA ASN A 192 -25.26 8.13 -26.99
C ASN A 192 -26.05 9.17 -27.80
N SER A 193 -25.38 10.16 -28.39
CA SER A 193 -26.07 11.14 -29.25
C SER A 193 -26.72 10.51 -30.48
N CYS A 194 -26.11 9.48 -31.08
CA CYS A 194 -26.74 8.73 -32.18
C CYS A 194 -27.97 7.96 -31.68
N LEU A 195 -27.89 7.30 -30.53
CA LEU A 195 -29.01 6.53 -29.98
C LEU A 195 -30.18 7.42 -29.58
N GLU A 196 -29.91 8.61 -29.00
CA GLU A 196 -30.94 9.61 -28.67
C GLU A 196 -31.66 10.09 -29.94
N ALA A 197 -30.92 10.36 -31.01
CA ALA A 197 -31.49 10.75 -32.30
C ALA A 197 -32.31 9.63 -32.94
N ILE A 198 -31.82 8.39 -32.88
CA ILE A 198 -32.53 7.19 -33.35
C ILE A 198 -33.82 6.99 -32.54
N ALA A 199 -33.74 7.10 -31.22
CA ALA A 199 -34.89 6.93 -30.33
C ALA A 199 -35.99 7.93 -30.66
N LYS A 200 -35.64 9.22 -30.77
CA LYS A 200 -36.58 10.28 -31.12
C LYS A 200 -37.21 10.09 -32.50
N GLN A 201 -36.47 9.58 -33.48
CA GLN A 201 -37.01 9.30 -34.81
C GLN A 201 -37.90 8.06 -34.84
N PHE A 202 -37.63 7.08 -33.98
CA PHE A 202 -38.35 5.80 -33.96
C PHE A 202 -39.64 5.85 -33.14
N GLU A 203 -39.70 6.71 -32.13
CA GLU A 203 -40.84 6.91 -31.23
C GLU A 203 -42.14 7.27 -31.98
N ASN A 204 -43.26 6.72 -31.54
CA ASN A 204 -44.61 7.04 -32.01
C ASN A 204 -45.66 6.77 -30.90
N GLU A 205 -46.95 6.91 -31.20
CA GLU A 205 -48.03 6.76 -30.22
C GLU A 205 -48.10 5.37 -29.55
N ASP A 206 -47.58 4.32 -30.20
CA ASP A 206 -47.61 2.94 -29.71
C ASP A 206 -46.27 2.47 -29.10
N ILE A 207 -45.19 3.23 -29.29
CA ILE A 207 -43.82 2.89 -28.90
C ILE A 207 -43.37 3.79 -27.75
N GLU A 208 -43.20 3.20 -26.57
CA GLU A 208 -42.67 3.90 -25.41
C GLU A 208 -41.16 3.70 -25.31
N ILE A 209 -40.38 4.74 -25.61
CA ILE A 209 -38.93 4.70 -25.40
C ILE A 209 -38.64 4.76 -23.89
N VAL A 210 -37.93 3.75 -23.39
CA VAL A 210 -37.53 3.67 -21.97
C VAL A 210 -36.18 4.34 -21.74
N MET A 211 -35.18 4.00 -22.58
CA MET A 211 -33.82 4.55 -22.46
C MET A 211 -33.00 4.30 -23.73
N SER A 212 -31.99 5.13 -23.94
CA SER A 212 -31.02 5.02 -25.02
C SER A 212 -29.60 5.19 -24.48
N ILE A 213 -28.76 4.15 -24.58
CA ILE A 213 -27.45 4.15 -23.94
C ILE A 213 -26.48 3.18 -24.62
N LEU A 214 -25.18 3.51 -24.64
CA LEU A 214 -24.14 2.56 -25.03
C LEU A 214 -24.11 1.32 -24.10
N SER A 215 -23.47 0.25 -24.56
CA SER A 215 -23.10 -0.87 -23.68
C SER A 215 -21.58 -0.99 -23.54
N ASN A 216 -21.13 -1.20 -22.31
CA ASN A 216 -19.73 -1.51 -22.00
C ASN A 216 -19.39 -2.99 -22.24
N TYR A 217 -20.38 -3.86 -22.41
CA TYR A 217 -20.15 -5.24 -22.81
C TYR A 217 -19.99 -5.32 -24.33
N VAL A 218 -18.74 -5.25 -24.79
CA VAL A 218 -18.35 -5.20 -26.20
C VAL A 218 -17.51 -6.43 -26.60
N PRO A 219 -18.10 -7.64 -26.68
CA PRO A 219 -17.36 -8.87 -26.97
C PRO A 219 -16.68 -8.87 -28.35
N GLU A 220 -17.15 -8.02 -29.27
CA GLU A 220 -16.60 -7.84 -30.63
C GLU A 220 -15.54 -6.71 -30.71
N CYS A 221 -15.17 -6.10 -29.58
CA CYS A 221 -14.07 -5.12 -29.46
C CYS A 221 -12.84 -5.80 -28.85
N LEU A 222 -12.41 -6.91 -29.46
CA LEU A 222 -11.54 -7.90 -28.84
C LEU A 222 -10.09 -7.79 -29.33
N VAL A 223 -9.14 -7.96 -28.42
CA VAL A 223 -7.71 -8.08 -28.73
C VAL A 223 -7.11 -9.32 -28.09
N ARG A 224 -6.20 -9.97 -28.81
CA ARG A 224 -5.40 -11.09 -28.32
C ARG A 224 -3.95 -10.66 -28.13
N ALA A 225 -3.34 -11.10 -27.03
CA ALA A 225 -1.89 -11.05 -26.81
C ALA A 225 -1.38 -12.43 -26.42
N GLU A 226 -0.22 -12.82 -26.94
CA GLU A 226 0.40 -14.11 -26.66
C GLU A 226 1.92 -14.01 -26.54
N VAL A 227 2.49 -14.94 -25.78
CA VAL A 227 3.92 -15.21 -25.66
C VAL A 227 4.14 -16.70 -25.85
N SER A 228 5.28 -17.07 -26.42
CA SER A 228 5.67 -18.47 -26.56
C SER A 228 7.19 -18.63 -26.62
N CYS A 229 7.68 -19.73 -26.10
CA CYS A 229 9.07 -20.15 -26.25
C CYS A 229 9.18 -21.66 -26.06
N LYS A 230 10.35 -22.23 -26.34
CA LYS A 230 10.62 -23.60 -25.91
C LYS A 230 10.62 -23.69 -24.40
N ILE A 231 10.23 -24.85 -23.86
CA ILE A 231 10.21 -25.07 -22.41
C ILE A 231 11.60 -24.86 -21.78
N GLU A 232 12.67 -25.31 -22.47
CA GLU A 232 14.07 -25.11 -22.03
C GLU A 232 14.42 -23.64 -21.78
N ASP A 233 13.80 -22.72 -22.51
CA ASP A 233 14.05 -21.29 -22.38
C ASP A 233 13.34 -20.65 -21.18
N LEU A 234 12.36 -21.31 -20.55
CA LEU A 234 11.63 -20.73 -19.40
C LEU A 234 12.54 -20.44 -18.20
N GLY A 235 13.64 -21.20 -18.10
CA GLY A 235 14.66 -21.11 -17.06
C GLY A 235 14.19 -21.61 -15.70
N GLY A 236 15.09 -21.58 -14.72
CA GLY A 236 14.91 -22.25 -13.43
C GLY A 236 15.50 -23.66 -13.44
N ASP A 237 15.48 -24.33 -12.29
CA ASP A 237 16.15 -25.63 -12.11
C ASP A 237 15.43 -26.76 -12.86
N ASP A 238 14.11 -26.66 -13.01
CA ASP A 238 13.27 -27.63 -13.73
C ASP A 238 12.21 -26.90 -14.59
N PRO A 239 12.57 -26.50 -15.83
CA PRO A 239 11.68 -25.75 -16.72
C PRO A 239 10.44 -26.55 -17.14
N GLN A 240 10.56 -27.87 -17.27
CA GLN A 240 9.44 -28.76 -17.63
C GLN A 240 8.37 -28.75 -16.54
N LYS A 241 8.77 -29.01 -15.30
CA LYS A 241 7.85 -28.98 -14.16
C LYS A 241 7.28 -27.59 -13.92
N PHE A 242 8.06 -26.54 -14.16
CA PHE A 242 7.56 -25.17 -14.11
C PHE A 242 6.44 -24.94 -15.12
N ALA A 243 6.63 -25.33 -16.39
CA ALA A 243 5.63 -25.20 -17.45
C ALA A 243 4.35 -25.96 -17.10
N GLU A 244 4.47 -27.22 -16.68
CA GLU A 244 3.34 -28.07 -16.30
C GLU A 244 2.55 -27.48 -15.12
N LYS A 245 3.25 -27.05 -14.06
CA LYS A 245 2.62 -26.41 -12.90
C LYS A 245 1.98 -25.07 -13.26
N PHE A 246 2.58 -24.32 -14.18
CA PHE A 246 2.02 -23.07 -14.69
C PHE A 246 0.72 -23.34 -15.46
N LYS A 247 0.72 -24.30 -16.40
CA LYS A 247 -0.48 -24.73 -17.14
C LYS A 247 -1.58 -25.16 -16.18
N GLN A 248 -1.25 -26.01 -15.21
CA GLN A 248 -2.20 -26.48 -14.20
C GLN A 248 -2.79 -25.32 -13.39
N ALA A 249 -2.01 -24.31 -13.03
CA ALA A 249 -2.51 -23.13 -12.32
C ALA A 249 -3.50 -22.29 -13.16
N VAL A 250 -3.30 -22.24 -14.48
CA VAL A 250 -4.25 -21.60 -15.41
C VAL A 250 -5.52 -22.44 -15.54
N GLU A 251 -5.42 -23.75 -15.71
CA GLU A 251 -6.58 -24.66 -15.77
C GLU A 251 -7.43 -24.60 -14.48
N ILE A 252 -6.79 -24.50 -13.31
CA ILE A 252 -7.52 -24.27 -12.04
C ILE A 252 -8.30 -22.95 -12.10
N ALA A 253 -7.71 -21.88 -12.64
CA ALA A 253 -8.39 -20.60 -12.80
C ALA A 253 -9.50 -20.62 -13.87
N GLU A 254 -9.45 -21.55 -14.82
CA GLU A 254 -10.53 -21.74 -15.80
C GLU A 254 -11.75 -22.45 -15.19
N ILE A 255 -11.52 -23.32 -14.22
CA ILE A 255 -12.55 -24.19 -13.62
C ILE A 255 -13.13 -23.60 -12.33
N GLU A 256 -12.32 -22.95 -11.49
CA GLU A 256 -12.70 -22.49 -10.15
C GLU A 256 -12.94 -20.96 -10.10
N PRO A 257 -14.20 -20.49 -10.02
CA PRO A 257 -14.52 -19.05 -10.01
C PRO A 257 -13.79 -18.25 -8.93
N TYR A 258 -13.60 -18.78 -7.72
CA TYR A 258 -12.87 -18.06 -6.68
C TYR A 258 -11.42 -17.76 -7.10
N ARG A 259 -10.78 -18.70 -7.78
CA ARG A 259 -9.44 -18.50 -8.32
C ARG A 259 -9.47 -17.60 -9.55
N ALA A 260 -10.43 -17.80 -10.45
CA ALA A 260 -10.61 -16.99 -11.66
C ALA A 260 -10.71 -15.49 -11.35
N VAL A 261 -11.48 -15.11 -10.32
CA VAL A 261 -11.64 -13.70 -9.91
C VAL A 261 -10.28 -13.10 -9.53
N THR A 262 -9.52 -13.79 -8.67
CA THR A 262 -8.19 -13.32 -8.25
C THR A 262 -7.18 -13.35 -9.40
N HIS A 263 -7.32 -14.32 -10.30
CA HIS A 263 -6.48 -14.46 -11.49
C HIS A 263 -6.67 -13.28 -12.45
N ASN A 264 -7.92 -12.93 -12.74
CA ASN A 264 -8.28 -11.82 -13.61
C ASN A 264 -7.97 -10.47 -12.96
N LYS A 265 -8.14 -10.32 -11.63
CA LYS A 265 -7.64 -9.13 -10.90
C LYS A 265 -6.15 -8.89 -11.17
N GLY A 266 -5.35 -9.96 -11.19
CA GLY A 266 -3.93 -9.89 -11.53
C GLY A 266 -3.66 -9.42 -12.96
N ILE A 267 -4.53 -9.74 -13.93
CA ILE A 267 -4.50 -9.19 -15.30
C ILE A 267 -4.80 -7.68 -15.24
N MET A 268 -5.86 -7.30 -14.51
CA MET A 268 -6.34 -5.93 -14.44
C MET A 268 -5.35 -4.98 -13.74
N ASN A 269 -4.55 -5.46 -12.79
CA ASN A 269 -3.40 -4.70 -12.26
C ASN A 269 -2.49 -4.14 -13.36
N GLY A 270 -2.28 -4.89 -14.45
CA GLY A 270 -1.50 -4.45 -15.59
C GLY A 270 -2.29 -3.54 -16.54
N VAL A 271 -3.54 -3.91 -16.84
CA VAL A 271 -4.40 -3.18 -17.78
C VAL A 271 -4.78 -1.81 -17.23
N ASP A 272 -5.36 -1.76 -16.03
CA ASP A 272 -5.89 -0.54 -15.42
C ASP A 272 -4.82 0.50 -15.16
N ALA A 273 -3.61 0.05 -14.80
CA ALA A 273 -2.50 0.96 -14.62
C ALA A 273 -2.17 1.74 -15.90
N VAL A 274 -2.30 1.10 -17.07
CA VAL A 274 -2.10 1.77 -18.38
C VAL A 274 -3.35 2.57 -18.77
N VAL A 275 -4.54 2.09 -18.44
CA VAL A 275 -5.81 2.81 -18.69
C VAL A 275 -5.80 4.16 -17.98
N LEU A 276 -5.48 4.17 -16.67
CA LEU A 276 -5.32 5.38 -15.88
C LEU A 276 -4.21 6.28 -16.42
N ALA A 277 -3.03 5.71 -16.71
CA ALA A 277 -1.90 6.47 -17.24
C ALA A 277 -2.21 7.18 -18.56
N THR A 278 -3.10 6.62 -19.39
CA THR A 278 -3.49 7.17 -20.69
C THR A 278 -4.79 7.97 -20.66
N GLY A 279 -5.38 8.18 -19.48
CA GLY A 279 -6.61 8.97 -19.31
C GLY A 279 -7.87 8.31 -19.90
N ASN A 280 -7.89 6.98 -19.99
CA ASN A 280 -9.05 6.19 -20.43
C ASN A 280 -9.94 5.80 -19.25
N ASP A 281 -11.18 5.36 -19.53
CA ASP A 281 -12.14 4.94 -18.50
C ASP A 281 -11.88 3.49 -18.05
N PHE A 282 -11.29 3.33 -16.86
CA PHE A 282 -11.01 2.01 -16.28
C PHE A 282 -12.27 1.25 -15.87
N ARG A 283 -13.37 1.91 -15.52
CA ARG A 283 -14.62 1.23 -15.13
C ARG A 283 -15.25 0.54 -16.34
N ALA A 284 -15.23 1.20 -17.49
CA ALA A 284 -15.74 0.63 -18.73
C ALA A 284 -14.93 -0.62 -19.15
N VAL A 285 -13.61 -0.55 -19.01
CA VAL A 285 -12.69 -1.67 -19.29
C VAL A 285 -12.92 -2.83 -18.32
N GLU A 286 -12.94 -2.56 -17.01
CA GLU A 286 -13.18 -3.57 -15.96
C GLU A 286 -14.53 -4.28 -16.13
N ALA A 287 -15.61 -3.50 -16.30
CA ALA A 287 -16.95 -4.07 -16.50
C ALA A 287 -17.01 -4.96 -17.75
N GLY A 288 -16.39 -4.53 -18.86
CA GLY A 288 -16.34 -5.30 -20.09
C GLY A 288 -15.52 -6.59 -19.95
N ALA A 289 -14.33 -6.51 -19.34
CA ALA A 289 -13.44 -7.64 -19.13
C ALA A 289 -14.06 -8.70 -18.22
N HIS A 290 -14.62 -8.28 -17.07
CA HIS A 290 -15.26 -9.19 -16.13
C HIS A 290 -16.56 -9.80 -16.65
N ALA A 291 -17.36 -9.06 -17.44
CA ALA A 291 -18.53 -9.63 -18.12
C ALA A 291 -18.12 -10.64 -19.21
N TYR A 292 -17.02 -10.39 -19.92
CA TYR A 292 -16.51 -11.32 -20.92
C TYR A 292 -15.94 -12.60 -20.31
N ALA A 293 -15.40 -12.51 -19.08
CA ALA A 293 -14.98 -13.67 -18.31
C ALA A 293 -16.13 -14.63 -17.97
N SER A 294 -17.38 -14.18 -17.99
CA SER A 294 -18.57 -15.01 -17.71
C SER A 294 -19.43 -15.33 -18.94
N ARG A 295 -18.95 -15.03 -20.15
CA ARG A 295 -19.71 -15.18 -21.43
C ARG A 295 -20.21 -16.59 -21.71
N SER A 296 -19.58 -17.63 -21.13
CA SER A 296 -19.97 -19.04 -21.26
C SER A 296 -20.95 -19.52 -20.19
N GLY A 297 -21.45 -18.61 -19.34
CA GLY A 297 -22.42 -18.92 -18.27
C GLY A 297 -21.80 -19.12 -16.88
N SER A 298 -20.47 -19.29 -16.78
CA SER A 298 -19.72 -19.28 -15.52
C SER A 298 -18.51 -18.36 -15.64
N TYR A 299 -18.15 -17.70 -14.55
CA TYR A 299 -16.98 -16.82 -14.51
C TYR A 299 -15.68 -17.65 -14.55
N SER A 300 -14.81 -17.35 -15.51
CA SER A 300 -13.59 -18.12 -15.81
C SER A 300 -12.38 -17.22 -16.07
N SER A 301 -11.20 -17.81 -16.29
CA SER A 301 -9.97 -17.11 -16.63
C SER A 301 -10.07 -16.40 -17.99
N LEU A 302 -9.49 -15.20 -18.08
CA LEU A 302 -9.30 -14.46 -19.36
C LEU A 302 -8.01 -14.86 -20.09
N SER A 303 -7.14 -15.63 -19.44
CA SER A 303 -5.91 -16.16 -20.01
C SER A 303 -5.98 -17.67 -20.18
N HIS A 304 -5.18 -18.20 -21.10
CA HIS A 304 -5.10 -19.62 -21.41
C HIS A 304 -3.65 -20.03 -21.61
N CYS A 305 -3.35 -21.31 -21.38
CA CYS A 305 -2.00 -21.87 -21.49
C CYS A 305 -2.04 -23.22 -22.19
N SER A 306 -1.09 -23.47 -23.09
CA SER A 306 -0.88 -24.77 -23.72
C SER A 306 0.61 -25.15 -23.73
N ILE A 307 0.85 -26.46 -23.83
CA ILE A 307 2.17 -27.04 -23.98
C ILE A 307 2.04 -28.08 -25.08
N ASP A 308 2.59 -27.76 -26.25
CA ASP A 308 2.47 -28.57 -27.46
C ASP A 308 3.87 -28.69 -28.09
N ASP A 309 4.31 -29.91 -28.43
CA ASP A 309 5.61 -30.17 -29.07
C ASP A 309 6.83 -29.51 -28.39
N GLY A 310 6.84 -29.45 -27.05
CA GLY A 310 7.91 -28.82 -26.27
C GLY A 310 7.90 -27.28 -26.29
N ILE A 311 6.83 -26.67 -26.81
CA ILE A 311 6.61 -25.23 -26.84
C ILE A 311 5.61 -24.86 -25.76
N PHE A 312 6.01 -23.95 -24.88
CA PHE A 312 5.11 -23.28 -23.95
C PHE A 312 4.44 -22.11 -24.65
N LYS A 313 3.11 -22.04 -24.59
CA LYS A 313 2.32 -20.93 -25.13
C LYS A 313 1.35 -20.41 -24.07
N PHE A 314 1.30 -19.09 -23.92
CA PHE A 314 0.43 -18.40 -22.97
C PHE A 314 -0.19 -17.18 -23.62
N TRP A 315 -1.52 -17.03 -23.54
CA TRP A 315 -2.23 -15.96 -24.22
C TRP A 315 -3.45 -15.47 -23.44
N ILE A 316 -3.94 -14.28 -23.80
CA ILE A 316 -5.16 -13.69 -23.28
C ILE A 316 -6.03 -13.13 -24.41
N GLU A 317 -7.32 -13.04 -24.15
CA GLU A 317 -8.27 -12.29 -24.99
C GLU A 317 -9.07 -11.33 -24.12
N LEU A 318 -9.03 -10.04 -24.46
CA LEU A 318 -9.67 -8.98 -23.67
C LEU A 318 -10.50 -8.06 -24.54
N PRO A 319 -11.77 -7.78 -24.18
CA PRO A 319 -12.52 -6.70 -24.80
C PRO A 319 -12.00 -5.36 -24.27
N LEU A 320 -11.52 -4.48 -25.15
CA LEU A 320 -10.90 -3.20 -24.77
C LEU A 320 -11.47 -2.05 -25.62
N ALA A 321 -12.53 -1.40 -25.14
CA ALA A 321 -13.05 -0.16 -25.72
C ALA A 321 -12.23 1.05 -25.26
N LEU A 322 -11.21 1.41 -26.03
CA LEU A 322 -10.27 2.48 -25.69
C LEU A 322 -10.34 3.66 -26.68
N GLY A 323 -9.81 4.80 -26.26
CA GLY A 323 -9.57 5.96 -27.10
C GLY A 323 -8.16 6.51 -26.95
N THR A 324 -7.65 7.11 -28.02
CA THR A 324 -6.44 7.94 -28.03
C THR A 324 -6.77 9.41 -28.33
N VAL A 325 -8.03 9.72 -28.64
CA VAL A 325 -8.53 11.09 -28.83
C VAL A 325 -9.79 11.36 -28.01
N GLY A 326 -9.94 12.61 -27.57
CA GLY A 326 -11.10 13.10 -26.84
C GLY A 326 -11.06 12.83 -25.34
N GLY A 327 -11.85 13.58 -24.56
CA GLY A 327 -11.90 13.44 -23.10
C GLY A 327 -10.54 13.70 -22.44
N LEU A 328 -10.28 13.00 -21.34
CA LEU A 328 -9.05 13.18 -20.55
C LEU A 328 -7.78 12.78 -21.30
N THR A 329 -7.85 11.87 -22.28
CA THR A 329 -6.68 11.45 -23.06
C THR A 329 -6.00 12.63 -23.78
N ALA A 330 -6.78 13.65 -24.16
CA ALA A 330 -6.34 14.85 -24.86
C ALA A 330 -6.36 16.13 -23.99
N LEU A 331 -6.81 16.05 -22.73
CA LEU A 331 -6.84 17.20 -21.82
C LEU A 331 -5.75 17.08 -20.76
N HIS A 332 -5.65 15.93 -20.09
CA HIS A 332 -4.73 15.73 -18.98
C HIS A 332 -3.27 15.69 -19.46
N PRO A 333 -2.37 16.57 -18.95
CA PRO A 333 -0.98 16.64 -19.43
C PRO A 333 -0.21 15.31 -19.32
N MET A 334 -0.34 14.60 -18.19
CA MET A 334 0.28 13.28 -18.04
C MET A 334 -0.30 12.21 -18.97
N ALA A 335 -1.60 12.26 -19.32
CA ALA A 335 -2.18 11.32 -20.29
C ALA A 335 -1.61 11.55 -21.69
N LYS A 336 -1.42 12.80 -22.09
CA LYS A 336 -0.70 13.15 -23.33
C LYS A 336 0.71 12.60 -23.32
N LEU A 337 1.47 12.88 -22.25
CA LEU A 337 2.84 12.39 -22.11
C LEU A 337 2.91 10.86 -22.18
N SER A 338 1.97 10.14 -21.57
CA SER A 338 1.85 8.69 -21.66
C SER A 338 1.65 8.22 -23.11
N LEU A 339 0.75 8.85 -23.87
CA LEU A 339 0.56 8.52 -25.28
C LEU A 339 1.80 8.83 -26.13
N GLU A 340 2.54 9.90 -25.81
CA GLU A 340 3.82 10.20 -26.46
C GLU A 340 4.91 9.18 -26.13
N MET A 341 5.01 8.76 -24.86
CA MET A 341 5.91 7.70 -24.41
C MET A 341 5.61 6.36 -25.10
N LEU A 342 4.33 6.09 -25.35
CA LEU A 342 3.85 4.96 -26.16
C LEU A 342 3.99 5.18 -27.67
N GLN A 343 4.66 6.26 -28.09
CA GLN A 343 4.95 6.60 -29.48
C GLN A 343 3.69 6.86 -30.32
N LYS A 344 2.71 7.57 -29.73
CA LYS A 344 1.45 8.04 -30.32
C LYS A 344 0.67 6.90 -31.02
N PRO A 345 0.23 5.88 -30.28
CA PRO A 345 -0.49 4.74 -30.86
C PRO A 345 -1.87 5.15 -31.37
N SER A 346 -2.42 4.39 -32.33
CA SER A 346 -3.86 4.36 -32.58
C SER A 346 -4.58 3.60 -31.46
N ALA A 347 -5.91 3.69 -31.36
CA ALA A 347 -6.66 2.91 -30.37
C ALA A 347 -6.42 1.40 -30.53
N ARG A 348 -6.31 0.91 -31.77
CA ARG A 348 -5.97 -0.48 -32.08
C ARG A 348 -4.61 -0.89 -31.50
N VAL A 349 -3.59 -0.04 -31.65
CA VAL A 349 -2.25 -0.31 -31.08
C VAL A 349 -2.27 -0.18 -29.57
N LEU A 350 -3.06 0.74 -29.00
CA LEU A 350 -3.21 0.86 -27.55
C LEU A 350 -3.86 -0.39 -26.93
N MET A 351 -4.87 -0.98 -27.59
CA MET A 351 -5.45 -2.28 -27.18
C MET A 351 -4.38 -3.37 -27.11
N GLN A 352 -3.51 -3.46 -28.12
CA GLN A 352 -2.41 -4.42 -28.16
C GLN A 352 -1.41 -4.22 -27.01
N ILE A 353 -1.07 -2.96 -26.70
CA ILE A 353 -0.15 -2.61 -25.61
C ILE A 353 -0.76 -2.99 -24.26
N MET A 354 -2.02 -2.64 -24.02
CA MET A 354 -2.71 -2.95 -22.76
C MET A 354 -2.90 -4.47 -22.57
N ALA A 355 -3.23 -5.21 -23.63
CA ALA A 355 -3.30 -6.66 -23.56
C ALA A 355 -1.92 -7.28 -23.23
N ALA A 356 -0.84 -6.78 -23.82
CA ALA A 356 0.51 -7.24 -23.46
C ALA A 356 0.85 -6.92 -21.99
N ALA A 357 0.46 -5.75 -21.47
CA ALA A 357 0.66 -5.38 -20.06
C ALA A 357 -0.12 -6.32 -19.11
N GLY A 358 -1.38 -6.61 -19.43
CA GLY A 358 -2.20 -7.58 -18.68
C GLY A 358 -1.63 -8.99 -18.70
N LEU A 359 -1.17 -9.47 -19.86
CA LEU A 359 -0.54 -10.79 -19.99
C LEU A 359 0.77 -10.86 -19.19
N ALA A 360 1.57 -9.79 -19.23
CA ALA A 360 2.80 -9.71 -18.46
C ALA A 360 2.55 -9.80 -16.95
N GLN A 361 1.53 -9.09 -16.45
CA GLN A 361 1.19 -9.18 -15.03
C GLN A 361 0.63 -10.52 -14.61
N ASN A 362 -0.18 -11.15 -15.46
CA ASN A 362 -0.70 -12.47 -15.16
C ASN A 362 0.40 -13.53 -15.15
N TYR A 363 1.33 -13.47 -16.11
CA TYR A 363 2.53 -14.32 -16.10
C TYR A 363 3.38 -14.09 -14.84
N ALA A 364 3.58 -12.83 -14.42
CA ALA A 364 4.35 -12.54 -13.21
C ALA A 364 3.73 -13.17 -11.96
N ALA A 365 2.41 -13.02 -11.80
CA ALA A 365 1.66 -13.56 -10.68
C ALA A 365 1.70 -15.09 -10.65
N LEU A 366 1.42 -15.74 -11.78
CA LEU A 366 1.48 -17.20 -11.92
C LEU A 366 2.88 -17.72 -11.64
N ARG A 367 3.92 -17.11 -12.23
CA ARG A 367 5.31 -17.49 -11.98
C ARG A 367 5.67 -17.40 -10.50
N ALA A 368 5.22 -16.35 -9.79
CA ALA A 368 5.49 -16.22 -8.37
C ALA A 368 4.77 -17.30 -7.55
N LEU A 369 3.50 -17.60 -7.87
CA LEU A 369 2.68 -18.60 -7.19
C LEU A 369 3.17 -20.04 -7.41
N THR A 370 3.69 -20.35 -8.60
CA THR A 370 4.14 -21.70 -8.92
C THR A 370 5.58 -21.99 -8.51
N THR A 371 6.37 -20.96 -8.16
CA THR A 371 7.77 -21.11 -7.72
C THR A 371 7.95 -20.89 -6.21
N LYS A 372 8.49 -19.74 -5.78
CA LYS A 372 8.86 -19.42 -4.39
C LYS A 372 7.72 -18.82 -3.55
N GLY A 373 6.53 -18.63 -4.15
CA GLY A 373 5.38 -17.96 -3.54
C GLY A 373 5.39 -16.45 -3.73
N ILE A 374 4.20 -15.84 -3.74
CA ILE A 374 3.99 -14.41 -4.07
C ILE A 374 4.62 -13.45 -3.03
N GLN A 375 4.71 -13.89 -1.76
CA GLN A 375 5.20 -13.05 -0.67
C GLN A 375 6.70 -12.75 -0.78
N HIS A 376 7.51 -13.70 -1.27
CA HIS A 376 8.97 -13.59 -1.23
C HIS A 376 9.51 -12.36 -1.98
N GLY A 377 8.91 -11.97 -3.11
CA GLY A 377 9.30 -10.76 -3.85
C GLY A 377 8.61 -9.48 -3.38
N HIS A 378 7.38 -9.59 -2.85
CA HIS A 378 6.55 -8.47 -2.43
C HIS A 378 7.04 -7.83 -1.13
N MET A 379 7.67 -8.61 -0.25
CA MET A 379 8.06 -8.17 1.08
C MET A 379 9.09 -7.02 1.09
N LYS A 380 9.96 -6.87 0.09
CA LYS A 380 10.96 -5.79 0.09
C LYS A 380 10.33 -4.41 -0.07
N MET A 381 9.32 -4.25 -0.93
CA MET A 381 8.56 -2.99 -1.01
C MET A 381 7.58 -2.84 0.16
N HIS A 382 6.93 -3.93 0.58
CA HIS A 382 6.03 -3.88 1.72
C HIS A 382 6.75 -3.45 3.01
N LEU A 383 8.02 -3.85 3.17
CA LEU A 383 8.89 -3.38 4.25
C LEU A 383 9.01 -1.85 4.27
N GLN A 384 9.19 -1.20 3.11
CA GLN A 384 9.28 0.26 3.03
C GLN A 384 7.99 0.95 3.48
N ASN A 385 6.84 0.39 3.09
CA ASN A 385 5.54 0.94 3.51
C ASN A 385 5.36 0.86 5.02
N ILE A 386 5.74 -0.27 5.63
CA ILE A 386 5.72 -0.42 7.09
C ILE A 386 6.69 0.59 7.73
N LEU A 387 7.92 0.70 7.22
CA LEU A 387 8.91 1.63 7.76
C LEU A 387 8.45 3.09 7.70
N ASN A 388 7.80 3.49 6.60
CA ASN A 388 7.23 4.83 6.46
C ASN A 388 6.06 5.08 7.42
N GLN A 389 5.22 4.07 7.69
CA GLN A 389 4.14 4.18 8.67
C GLN A 389 4.64 4.46 10.11
N PHE A 390 5.87 4.06 10.42
CA PHE A 390 6.52 4.29 11.71
C PHE A 390 7.47 5.49 11.70
N ASP A 391 7.43 6.31 10.65
CA ASP A 391 8.33 7.47 10.45
C ASP A 391 9.80 7.08 10.64
N ALA A 392 10.19 5.91 10.12
CA ALA A 392 11.56 5.43 10.23
C ALA A 392 12.53 6.39 9.53
N THR A 393 13.58 6.80 10.23
CA THR A 393 14.68 7.58 9.64
C THR A 393 15.44 6.74 8.62
N ASP A 394 16.16 7.37 7.68
CA ASP A 394 16.95 6.63 6.67
C ASP A 394 17.96 5.65 7.30
N LYS A 395 18.53 6.01 8.47
CA LYS A 395 19.41 5.13 9.23
C LYS A 395 18.66 3.90 9.76
N GLU A 396 17.47 4.08 10.33
CA GLU A 396 16.63 2.98 10.79
C GLU A 396 16.22 2.08 9.62
N LYS A 397 15.83 2.67 8.48
CA LYS A 397 15.47 1.93 7.26
C LYS A 397 16.61 1.02 6.81
N GLN A 398 17.83 1.55 6.67
CA GLN A 398 19.00 0.76 6.28
C GLN A 398 19.29 -0.41 7.24
N ILE A 399 19.18 -0.19 8.55
CA ILE A 399 19.42 -1.23 9.56
C ILE A 399 18.36 -2.32 9.49
N VAL A 400 17.09 -1.94 9.33
CA VAL A 400 15.97 -2.88 9.23
C VAL A 400 16.01 -3.64 7.91
N GLU A 401 16.30 -2.98 6.78
CA GLU A 401 16.47 -3.63 5.48
C GLU A 401 17.53 -4.74 5.54
N LYS A 402 18.73 -4.42 6.02
CA LYS A 402 19.82 -5.39 6.17
C LYS A 402 19.44 -6.55 7.10
N TYR A 403 18.64 -6.28 8.14
CA TYR A 403 18.16 -7.32 9.05
C TYR A 403 17.22 -8.32 8.36
N PHE A 404 16.49 -7.89 7.34
CA PHE A 404 15.47 -8.67 6.64
C PHE A 404 15.91 -9.19 5.25
N GLU A 405 17.15 -8.96 4.80
CA GLU A 405 17.65 -9.45 3.50
C GLU A 405 17.51 -10.98 3.35
N GLU A 406 17.77 -11.73 4.42
CA GLU A 406 17.72 -13.21 4.43
C GLU A 406 16.62 -13.76 5.35
N ARG A 407 15.72 -12.90 5.85
CA ARG A 407 14.67 -13.29 6.79
C ARG A 407 13.29 -13.02 6.21
N THR A 408 12.33 -13.87 6.57
CA THR A 408 10.92 -13.62 6.27
C THR A 408 10.48 -12.34 6.97
N VAL A 409 10.03 -11.36 6.20
CA VAL A 409 9.46 -10.12 6.74
C VAL A 409 8.05 -10.40 7.24
N SER A 410 7.70 -9.87 8.40
CA SER A 410 6.33 -9.78 8.89
C SER A 410 6.11 -8.44 9.57
N HIS A 411 4.88 -7.95 9.60
CA HIS A 411 4.57 -6.68 10.25
C HIS A 411 5.04 -6.68 11.72
N SER A 412 4.75 -7.73 12.48
CA SER A 412 5.18 -7.85 13.89
C SER A 412 6.70 -7.79 14.05
N ALA A 413 7.45 -8.52 13.22
CA ALA A 413 8.91 -8.56 13.30
C ALA A 413 9.54 -7.18 12.98
N VAL A 414 8.98 -6.44 12.00
CA VAL A 414 9.46 -5.09 11.66
C VAL A 414 9.21 -4.14 12.83
N VAL A 415 8.00 -4.17 13.42
CA VAL A 415 7.65 -3.34 14.58
C VAL A 415 8.54 -3.62 15.78
N GLU A 416 8.79 -4.88 16.10
CA GLU A 416 9.70 -5.27 17.18
C GLU A 416 11.11 -4.73 16.95
N LYS A 417 11.61 -4.83 15.70
CA LYS A 417 12.93 -4.33 15.36
C LYS A 417 13.04 -2.82 15.49
N ILE A 418 12.05 -2.05 15.00
CA ILE A 418 12.01 -0.59 15.15
C ILE A 418 11.97 -0.22 16.64
N LYS A 419 11.11 -0.86 17.42
CA LYS A 419 11.03 -0.63 18.87
C LYS A 419 12.36 -0.92 19.57
N ALA A 420 13.05 -2.00 19.19
CA ALA A 420 14.36 -2.33 19.73
C ALA A 420 15.43 -1.28 19.37
N LEU A 421 15.39 -0.70 18.15
CA LEU A 421 16.30 0.38 17.75
C LEU A 421 16.03 1.68 18.51
N ARG A 422 14.76 1.94 18.86
CA ARG A 422 14.33 3.14 19.57
C ARG A 422 14.36 3.02 21.09
N LYS A 423 14.77 1.89 21.65
CA LYS A 423 14.93 1.77 23.11
C LYS A 423 16.03 2.74 23.58
N PRO A 424 15.73 3.67 24.50
CA PRO A 424 16.74 4.58 25.02
C PRO A 424 17.83 3.78 25.73
N LYS A 425 19.10 4.11 25.46
CA LYS A 425 20.23 3.54 26.20
C LYS A 425 20.25 4.15 27.60
N VAL A 426 20.38 3.30 28.62
CA VAL A 426 20.51 3.76 30.01
C VAL A 426 21.90 4.36 30.20
N ASN A 427 21.99 5.61 30.64
CA ASN A 427 23.23 6.24 31.08
C ASN A 427 23.62 5.69 32.47
N TRP A 428 24.40 4.62 32.50
CA TRP A 428 24.83 4.00 33.76
C TRP A 428 25.86 4.87 34.49
N VAL A 429 25.63 5.13 35.78
CA VAL A 429 26.58 5.85 36.64
C VAL A 429 27.80 4.98 36.91
N ASN A 430 28.98 5.48 36.54
CA ASN A 430 30.24 4.86 36.93
C ASN A 430 30.65 5.34 38.34
N PHE A 431 30.15 4.67 39.38
CA PHE A 431 30.44 5.05 40.77
C PHE A 431 31.93 5.00 41.15
N LEU A 432 32.75 4.25 40.39
CA LEU A 432 34.20 4.19 40.58
C LEU A 432 34.93 5.44 40.07
N ASN A 433 34.33 6.20 39.15
CA ASN A 433 34.83 7.53 38.77
C ASN A 433 34.29 8.58 39.75
N PHE A 434 34.77 8.53 40.99
CA PHE A 434 34.17 9.33 42.06
C PHE A 434 34.31 10.85 41.84
N ASN A 435 35.28 11.31 41.06
CA ASN A 435 35.37 12.73 40.67
C ASN A 435 34.09 13.21 39.97
N GLU A 436 33.56 12.42 39.04
CA GLU A 436 32.34 12.73 38.29
C GLU A 436 31.08 12.62 39.17
N VAL A 437 31.04 11.59 40.02
CA VAL A 437 30.00 11.41 41.05
C VAL A 437 29.95 12.62 41.98
N ARG A 438 31.10 13.03 42.51
CA ARG A 438 31.26 14.18 43.42
C ARG A 438 30.84 15.47 42.74
N THR A 439 31.27 15.74 41.51
CA THR A 439 30.84 16.93 40.75
C THR A 439 29.33 16.97 40.57
N THR A 440 28.71 15.82 40.29
CA THR A 440 27.27 15.72 40.06
C THR A 440 26.47 15.87 41.35
N LEU A 441 26.84 15.16 42.41
CA LEU A 441 26.18 15.25 43.72
C LEU A 441 26.33 16.63 44.37
N SER A 442 27.44 17.33 44.10
CA SER A 442 27.68 18.69 44.63
C SER A 442 26.74 19.75 44.04
N LYS A 443 25.94 19.42 43.01
CA LYS A 443 24.86 20.28 42.50
C LYS A 443 23.63 20.28 43.41
N LEU A 444 23.50 19.29 44.28
CA LEU A 444 22.39 19.18 45.23
C LEU A 444 22.57 20.12 46.42
N ASN A 445 21.46 20.65 46.92
CA ASN A 445 21.40 21.46 48.14
C ASN A 445 20.21 21.00 49.02
N LYS A 446 20.00 21.68 50.16
CA LYS A 446 18.95 21.31 51.12
C LYS A 446 17.52 21.43 50.55
N ASP A 447 17.34 22.24 49.51
CA ASP A 447 16.06 22.48 48.86
C ASP A 447 15.82 21.55 47.65
N SER A 448 16.82 20.75 47.25
CA SER A 448 16.69 19.78 46.16
C SER A 448 15.64 18.72 46.50
N LYS A 449 14.57 18.66 45.70
CA LYS A 449 13.47 17.70 45.87
C LYS A 449 13.69 16.46 45.00
N PRO A 450 13.38 15.26 45.50
CA PRO A 450 13.41 14.06 44.68
C PRO A 450 12.26 14.05 43.66
N VAL A 451 12.52 13.56 42.46
CA VAL A 451 11.52 13.23 41.42
C VAL A 451 10.62 12.08 41.89
N PHE A 452 11.17 11.13 42.65
CA PHE A 452 10.43 10.01 43.25
C PHE A 452 11.04 9.56 44.58
N GLY A 453 10.29 8.88 45.44
CA GLY A 453 10.76 8.45 46.78
C GLY A 453 10.67 9.56 47.84
N GLN A 454 11.13 9.25 49.06
CA GLN A 454 10.92 10.10 50.26
C GLN A 454 12.21 10.68 50.87
N MET A 455 13.38 10.20 50.46
CA MET A 455 14.67 10.71 50.95
C MET A 455 14.92 12.13 50.43
N ASN A 456 15.34 13.04 51.31
CA ASN A 456 15.93 14.31 50.87
C ASN A 456 17.34 14.08 50.28
N ALA A 457 17.92 15.10 49.65
CA ALA A 457 19.21 14.99 48.97
C ALA A 457 20.33 14.46 49.86
N GLN A 458 20.41 14.93 51.11
CA GLN A 458 21.44 14.48 52.04
C GLN A 458 21.20 13.02 52.48
N GLN A 459 19.95 12.66 52.81
CA GLN A 459 19.57 11.29 53.16
C GLN A 459 19.88 10.29 52.04
N MET A 460 19.69 10.68 50.77
CA MET A 460 20.03 9.83 49.63
C MET A 460 21.55 9.59 49.54
N ILE A 461 22.38 10.61 49.74
CA ILE A 461 23.85 10.48 49.70
C ILE A 461 24.33 9.61 50.87
N GLU A 462 23.79 9.83 52.06
CA GLU A 462 24.08 9.02 53.23
C GLU A 462 23.62 7.56 53.05
N HIS A 463 22.50 7.35 52.34
CA HIS A 463 22.03 6.02 51.97
C HIS A 463 22.99 5.30 51.01
N LEU A 464 23.47 5.99 49.96
CA LEU A 464 24.51 5.43 49.08
C LEU A 464 25.77 5.05 49.87
N SER A 465 26.15 5.87 50.87
CA SER A 465 27.32 5.60 51.70
C SER A 465 27.09 4.37 52.58
N ALA A 466 25.94 4.29 53.24
CA ALA A 466 25.57 3.18 54.10
C ALA A 466 25.53 1.84 53.32
N ILE A 467 24.96 1.82 52.12
CA ILE A 467 24.94 0.59 51.30
C ILE A 467 26.35 0.21 50.84
N THR A 468 27.22 1.20 50.59
CA THR A 468 28.64 0.95 50.26
C THR A 468 29.44 0.43 51.46
N GLN A 469 29.08 0.82 52.69
CA GLN A 469 29.65 0.28 53.94
C GLN A 469 29.33 -1.20 54.15
N ILE A 470 28.18 -1.67 53.67
CA ILE A 470 27.87 -3.11 53.67
C ILE A 470 28.88 -3.82 52.78
N ALA A 471 29.07 -3.32 51.56
CA ALA A 471 29.94 -3.93 50.56
C ALA A 471 31.42 -4.02 51.02
N ASN A 472 31.92 -3.03 51.75
CA ASN A 472 33.30 -3.04 52.26
C ASN A 472 33.47 -3.78 53.60
N GLY A 473 32.37 -4.23 54.23
CA GLY A 473 32.37 -4.99 55.48
C GLY A 473 32.46 -4.13 56.75
N ASN A 474 32.40 -2.79 56.63
CA ASN A 474 32.37 -1.87 57.77
C ASN A 474 31.00 -1.84 58.46
N TRP A 475 29.96 -2.38 57.83
CA TRP A 475 28.66 -2.61 58.44
C TRP A 475 28.22 -4.06 58.23
N ASN A 476 28.27 -4.86 59.29
CA ASN A 476 27.84 -6.25 59.24
C ASN A 476 26.32 -6.33 59.41
N ILE A 477 25.63 -6.92 58.43
CA ILE A 477 24.19 -7.13 58.45
C ILE A 477 23.92 -8.63 58.58
N ASP A 478 23.33 -9.03 59.71
CA ASP A 478 22.98 -10.42 59.98
C ASP A 478 21.68 -10.81 59.26
N VAL A 479 21.76 -11.00 57.94
CA VAL A 479 20.63 -11.36 57.07
C VAL A 479 21.00 -12.59 56.24
N PHE A 480 20.21 -13.65 56.37
CA PHE A 480 20.35 -14.86 55.59
C PHE A 480 19.48 -14.83 54.32
N VAL A 481 20.09 -15.04 53.16
CA VAL A 481 19.41 -15.21 51.86
C VAL A 481 19.66 -16.63 51.37
N THR A 482 18.61 -17.42 51.16
CA THR A 482 18.73 -18.80 50.68
C THR A 482 19.37 -18.86 49.28
N ASP A 483 20.13 -19.92 49.00
CA ASP A 483 20.78 -20.15 47.70
C ASP A 483 19.78 -20.12 46.54
N GLU A 484 18.58 -20.66 46.73
CA GLU A 484 17.51 -20.64 45.74
C GLU A 484 17.07 -19.21 45.39
N LYS A 485 16.91 -18.33 46.40
CA LYS A 485 16.56 -16.91 46.18
C LYS A 485 17.70 -16.16 45.52
N SER A 486 18.93 -16.44 45.94
CA SER A 486 20.17 -15.87 45.39
C SER A 486 20.32 -16.22 43.91
N ALA A 487 20.24 -17.50 43.55
CA ALA A 487 20.33 -18.00 42.18
C ALA A 487 19.25 -17.42 41.25
N ARG A 488 18.04 -17.20 41.78
CA ARG A 488 16.96 -16.57 41.01
C ARG A 488 17.17 -15.07 40.77
N ARG A 489 17.82 -14.35 41.69
CA ARG A 489 17.94 -12.88 41.68
C ARG A 489 19.23 -12.40 41.02
N LYS A 490 20.35 -13.10 41.19
CA LYS A 490 21.66 -12.73 40.63
C LYS A 490 21.65 -12.47 39.11
N PRO A 491 20.90 -13.23 38.27
CA PRO A 491 20.82 -12.95 36.82
C PRO A 491 20.32 -11.54 36.47
N PHE A 492 19.58 -10.86 37.37
CA PHE A 492 19.18 -9.47 37.16
C PHE A 492 20.38 -8.52 37.05
N LEU A 493 21.44 -8.76 37.84
CA LEU A 493 22.66 -7.94 37.84
C LEU A 493 23.41 -8.03 36.51
N ASP A 494 23.24 -9.13 35.78
CA ASP A 494 23.80 -9.35 34.44
C ASP A 494 22.93 -8.80 33.30
N SER A 495 21.72 -8.33 33.60
CA SER A 495 20.80 -7.77 32.60
C SER A 495 20.95 -6.25 32.44
N GLU A 496 20.46 -5.68 31.33
CA GLU A 496 20.35 -4.22 31.13
C GLU A 496 19.11 -3.61 31.84
N ASN A 497 18.36 -4.39 32.62
CA ASN A 497 17.18 -3.88 33.32
C ASN A 497 17.58 -2.94 34.48
N GLU A 498 16.79 -1.89 34.66
CA GLU A 498 16.96 -0.93 35.75
C GLU A 498 16.24 -1.37 37.04
N LEU A 499 16.66 -0.81 38.17
CA LEU A 499 15.90 -0.94 39.42
C LEU A 499 14.60 -0.12 39.29
N GLN A 500 13.46 -0.77 39.52
CA GLN A 500 12.15 -0.13 39.39
C GLN A 500 11.99 1.06 40.36
N MET A 501 11.36 2.13 39.89
CA MET A 501 11.01 3.28 40.73
C MET A 501 10.14 2.82 41.91
N GLY A 502 10.55 3.19 43.13
CA GLY A 502 9.87 2.77 44.36
C GLY A 502 10.23 1.37 44.85
N PHE A 503 11.31 0.75 44.34
CA PHE A 503 11.85 -0.48 44.89
C PHE A 503 12.16 -0.33 46.39
N ARG A 504 11.50 -1.15 47.22
CA ARG A 504 11.69 -1.19 48.68
C ARG A 504 12.46 -2.44 49.06
N ALA A 505 13.65 -2.25 49.64
CA ALA A 505 14.39 -3.36 50.20
C ALA A 505 13.79 -3.71 51.58
N SER A 506 13.38 -4.96 51.77
CA SER A 506 12.61 -5.42 52.94
C SER A 506 13.33 -5.34 54.30
N TYR A 507 14.59 -4.87 54.32
CA TYR A 507 15.43 -4.74 55.52
C TYR A 507 15.71 -3.28 55.91
N LEU A 508 15.20 -2.30 55.14
CA LEU A 508 15.28 -0.87 55.46
C LEU A 508 13.97 -0.42 56.13
N SER A 509 14.05 0.57 57.03
CA SER A 509 12.90 1.16 57.73
C SER A 509 11.86 1.76 56.78
N ASP A 510 10.60 1.83 57.23
CA ASP A 510 9.47 2.38 56.45
C ASP A 510 9.60 3.89 56.12
N GLY A 511 10.55 4.59 56.76
CA GLY A 511 10.88 5.99 56.51
C GLY A 511 12.38 6.20 56.29
N PRO A 512 12.79 7.37 55.75
CA PRO A 512 14.19 7.70 55.52
C PRO A 512 14.94 7.81 56.86
N ALA A 513 16.19 7.34 56.90
CA ALA A 513 17.02 7.38 58.10
C ALA A 513 17.25 8.83 58.58
N GLU A 514 17.48 9.00 59.88
CA GLU A 514 17.93 10.28 60.45
C GLU A 514 19.29 10.67 59.86
N LEU A 515 19.52 11.98 59.71
CA LEU A 515 20.76 12.50 59.16
C LEU A 515 21.93 12.20 60.09
N LYS A 516 22.96 11.54 59.55
CA LYS A 516 24.20 11.22 60.25
C LYS A 516 25.19 12.39 60.23
N PHE A 517 25.20 13.19 59.16
CA PHE A 517 26.15 14.29 58.98
C PHE A 517 25.48 15.66 59.10
N ASN A 518 26.26 16.71 59.35
CA ASN A 518 25.73 18.07 59.49
C ASN A 518 25.56 18.79 58.14
N SER A 519 26.17 18.25 57.07
CA SER A 519 26.09 18.81 55.73
C SER A 519 26.16 17.77 54.60
N ILE A 520 25.60 18.12 53.44
CA ILE A 520 25.73 17.36 52.19
C ILE A 520 27.20 17.13 51.83
N LYS A 521 28.08 18.12 52.09
CA LYS A 521 29.50 17.99 51.81
C LYS A 521 30.14 16.88 52.64
N GLU A 522 29.87 16.84 53.94
CA GLU A 522 30.35 15.77 54.83
C GLU A 522 29.82 14.39 54.39
N ALA A 523 28.56 14.30 53.96
CA ALA A 523 27.99 13.07 53.44
C ALA A 523 28.65 12.60 52.13
N ILE A 524 29.00 13.53 51.22
CA ILE A 524 29.75 13.21 49.99
C ILE A 524 31.18 12.76 50.32
N ASP A 525 31.84 13.40 51.29
CA ASP A 525 33.19 13.05 51.71
C ASP A 525 33.24 11.64 52.35
N ASP A 526 32.24 11.27 53.15
CA ASP A 526 32.10 9.90 53.65
C ASP A 526 31.84 8.91 52.50
N LEU A 527 30.93 9.22 51.57
CA LEU A 527 30.66 8.36 50.42
C LEU A 527 31.93 8.09 49.58
N ASP A 528 32.75 9.12 49.33
CA ASP A 528 34.04 8.98 48.65
C ASP A 528 34.95 7.99 49.37
N TYR A 529 35.10 8.19 50.69
CA TYR A 529 35.89 7.30 51.53
C TYR A 529 35.37 5.85 51.46
N GLN A 530 34.06 5.62 51.51
CA GLN A 530 33.50 4.27 51.44
C GLN A 530 33.71 3.61 50.08
N VAL A 531 33.62 4.37 48.98
CA VAL A 531 33.92 3.86 47.63
C VAL A 531 35.40 3.49 47.50
N GLN A 532 36.31 4.30 48.05
CA GLN A 532 37.74 3.98 48.08
C GLN A 532 38.02 2.71 48.91
N GLN A 533 37.38 2.58 50.08
CA GLN A 533 37.48 1.39 50.93
C GLN A 533 36.92 0.15 50.22
N PHE A 534 35.81 0.28 49.50
CA PHE A 534 35.25 -0.81 48.69
C PHE A 534 36.29 -1.35 47.71
N VAL A 535 36.95 -0.49 46.94
CA VAL A 535 38.00 -0.92 46.00
C VAL A 535 39.20 -1.52 46.75
N MET A 536 39.62 -0.91 47.85
CA MET A 536 40.80 -1.35 48.61
C MET A 536 40.62 -2.75 49.22
N VAL A 537 39.46 -3.02 49.82
CA VAL A 537 39.17 -4.26 50.54
C VAL A 537 39.10 -5.45 49.58
N PHE A 538 38.41 -5.31 48.45
CA PHE A 538 38.36 -6.37 47.43
C PHE A 538 39.68 -6.53 46.65
N LYS A 539 40.52 -5.49 46.59
CA LYS A 539 41.88 -5.60 46.02
C LYS A 539 42.85 -6.36 46.94
N LYS A 540 42.64 -6.27 48.26
CA LYS A 540 43.47 -6.96 49.26
C LYS A 540 43.14 -8.46 49.35
N GLU A 541 41.88 -8.82 49.12
CA GLU A 541 41.37 -10.19 49.16
C GLU A 541 40.48 -10.43 47.93
N GLU A 542 41.05 -10.94 46.84
CA GLU A 542 40.33 -11.06 45.55
C GLU A 542 39.15 -12.06 45.59
N ASP A 543 39.25 -13.11 46.41
CA ASP A 543 38.20 -14.12 46.61
C ASP A 543 37.14 -13.71 47.65
N ARG A 544 37.22 -12.48 48.17
CA ARG A 544 36.29 -12.01 49.20
C ARG A 544 34.86 -12.00 48.67
N THR A 545 33.94 -12.54 49.46
CA THR A 545 32.50 -12.37 49.27
C THR A 545 31.91 -11.62 50.44
N VAL A 546 30.89 -10.80 50.16
CA VAL A 546 30.14 -10.06 51.19
C VAL A 546 28.66 -10.23 50.93
N VAL A 547 27.90 -10.53 51.98
CA VAL A 547 26.47 -10.80 51.89
C VAL A 547 25.71 -9.52 51.56
N HIS A 548 25.08 -9.49 50.39
CA HIS A 548 24.09 -8.48 50.04
C HIS A 548 22.72 -8.90 50.56
N PRO A 549 22.00 -8.07 51.34
CA PRO A 549 20.75 -8.48 52.01
C PRO A 549 19.61 -8.96 51.07
N PHE A 550 19.65 -8.56 49.79
CA PHE A 550 18.72 -9.04 48.75
C PHE A 550 19.27 -10.14 47.81
N PHE A 551 20.56 -10.11 47.44
CA PHE A 551 21.15 -10.96 46.41
C PHE A 551 22.02 -12.10 46.98
N GLY A 552 22.18 -12.19 48.31
CA GLY A 552 23.05 -13.17 48.95
C GLY A 552 24.53 -12.79 48.81
N GLU A 553 25.44 -13.76 48.93
CA GLU A 553 26.88 -13.52 48.77
C GLU A 553 27.24 -12.99 47.38
N LEU A 554 27.90 -11.83 47.33
CA LEU A 554 28.43 -11.23 46.10
C LEU A 554 29.94 -11.02 46.23
N ASN A 555 30.65 -11.30 45.14
CA ASN A 555 32.05 -10.92 44.96
C ASN A 555 32.15 -9.49 44.41
N PHE A 556 33.38 -9.03 44.15
CA PHE A 556 33.64 -7.68 43.62
C PHE A 556 32.82 -7.34 42.37
N GLU A 557 32.81 -8.21 41.35
CA GLU A 557 32.13 -7.95 40.08
C GLU A 557 30.61 -7.84 40.24
N TYR A 558 30.00 -8.69 41.06
CA TYR A 558 28.56 -8.61 41.32
C TYR A 558 28.19 -7.40 42.20
N TRP A 559 29.00 -7.05 43.20
CA TRP A 559 28.82 -5.82 43.96
C TRP A 559 28.95 -4.58 43.08
N LYS A 560 29.93 -4.55 42.17
CA LYS A 560 30.11 -3.48 41.19
C LYS A 560 28.89 -3.33 40.28
N LYS A 561 28.37 -4.44 39.73
CA LYS A 561 27.14 -4.42 38.91
C LYS A 561 25.94 -3.89 39.67
N PHE A 562 25.78 -4.30 40.93
CA PHE A 562 24.73 -3.78 41.79
C PHE A 562 24.89 -2.27 42.05
N GLN A 563 26.08 -1.83 42.45
CA GLN A 563 26.36 -0.42 42.76
C GLN A 563 26.16 0.50 41.56
N VAL A 564 26.55 0.06 40.35
CA VAL A 564 26.23 0.80 39.11
C VAL A 564 24.72 1.01 38.98
N LYS A 565 23.91 -0.05 39.16
CA LYS A 565 22.44 0.04 39.06
C LYS A 565 21.84 0.89 40.20
N HIS A 566 22.38 0.77 41.41
CA HIS A 566 21.92 1.48 42.62
C HIS A 566 22.22 2.98 42.56
N PHE A 567 23.44 3.37 42.21
CA PHE A 567 23.81 4.77 41.98
C PHE A 567 22.99 5.37 40.84
N THR A 568 22.83 4.64 39.72
CA THR A 568 22.00 5.10 38.59
C THR A 568 20.56 5.38 39.03
N HIS A 569 19.97 4.50 39.84
CA HIS A 569 18.62 4.69 40.36
C HIS A 569 18.50 5.96 41.20
N HIS A 570 19.45 6.23 42.10
CA HIS A 570 19.40 7.43 42.95
C HIS A 570 19.80 8.71 42.23
N PHE A 571 20.61 8.63 41.17
CA PHE A 571 20.86 9.79 40.31
C PHE A 571 19.59 10.17 39.52
N LYS A 572 18.83 9.18 39.02
CA LYS A 572 17.49 9.43 38.44
C LYS A 572 16.50 9.99 39.47
N GLN A 573 16.62 9.57 40.73
CA GLN A 573 15.78 10.09 41.81
C GLN A 573 15.86 11.60 41.96
N PHE A 574 16.96 12.24 41.56
CA PHE A 574 17.17 13.68 41.66
C PHE A 574 17.43 14.34 40.30
N ASP A 575 17.04 13.70 39.19
CA ASP A 575 17.20 14.21 37.83
C ASP A 575 18.65 14.61 37.48
N LEU A 576 19.60 13.74 37.83
CA LEU A 576 21.04 13.98 37.67
C LEU A 576 21.67 13.34 36.42
N LEU A 577 20.89 12.70 35.53
CA LEU A 577 21.35 11.88 34.38
C LEU A 577 20.95 12.38 33.00
#